data_AF-A0A760I1A9-F1
#
_entry.id   AF-A0A760I1A9-F1
#
_cell.length_a   1.000
_cell.length_b   1.000
_cell.length_c   1.000
_cell.angle_alpha   90.00
_cell.angle_beta   90.00
_cell.angle_gamma   90.00
#
_symmetry.space_group_name_H-M   'P 1'
#
loop_
_entity.id
_entity.type
_entity.pdbx_description
1 polymer ?
#
loop_
_entity_poly.entity_id
_entity_poly.type
_entity_poly.pdbx_seq_one_letter_code
_entity_poly.pdbx_strand_id
1 'polypeptide(L)'
;MPISHMLKHVLTKTTIASSSNIHGEARDFSDSIKSIRNVSSGKTPRVFKHNGIAISRTGSARQLVIMTHGGWKELERSATLLRRQVGDGWTRVPQGVRVDFYTEDKNFTKGASVLSEVNKRPKDALNGLEFEPGLTNDDLDMLAKTRNKSPDAILEEMKSFAVYRKDRVSEGDLVKDYALYHHESTDSLLKEHQSHPVSEDVDIAFVIDKKHKKHLSDIFKAIKLSGTEYKVIHFGACRVERNGSAVPNLE
;
A
#
# COMPACT_ATOMS: atom_id res chain seq x y z
N MET A 1 -42.68 -19.62 -44.80
CA MET A 1 -42.64 -20.82 -45.69
C MET A 1 -42.60 -20.32 -47.13
N PRO A 2 -42.02 -21.04 -48.11
CA PRO A 2 -41.42 -22.40 -48.09
C PRO A 2 -39.94 -22.38 -47.60
N ILE A 3 -39.20 -23.45 -47.25
CA ILE A 3 -39.24 -24.94 -47.40
C ILE A 3 -38.55 -25.53 -48.67
N SER A 4 -37.74 -26.60 -48.47
CA SER A 4 -37.05 -27.49 -49.46
C SER A 4 -35.79 -26.93 -50.15
N HIS A 5 -34.72 -27.66 -50.54
CA HIS A 5 -34.20 -29.06 -50.35
C HIS A 5 -32.79 -29.14 -51.04
N MET A 6 -31.86 -30.10 -50.89
CA MET A 6 -31.59 -31.22 -49.95
C MET A 6 -30.12 -31.75 -50.16
N LEU A 7 -29.55 -32.48 -49.18
CA LEU A 7 -28.47 -33.51 -49.27
C LEU A 7 -27.13 -33.28 -50.06
N LYS A 8 -25.99 -33.59 -49.40
CA LYS A 8 -25.25 -34.87 -49.59
C LYS A 8 -24.05 -35.05 -48.62
N HIS A 9 -23.88 -36.28 -48.11
CA HIS A 9 -22.67 -36.76 -47.42
C HIS A 9 -21.52 -37.07 -48.39
N VAL A 10 -20.27 -36.98 -47.93
CA VAL A 10 -19.24 -38.04 -48.09
C VAL A 10 -18.35 -38.07 -46.84
N LEU A 11 -18.01 -39.28 -46.38
CA LEU A 11 -16.99 -39.56 -45.36
C LEU A 11 -15.64 -39.89 -46.02
N THR A 12 -14.53 -39.50 -45.40
CA THR A 12 -13.25 -40.20 -45.55
C THR A 12 -12.65 -40.51 -44.18
N LYS A 13 -12.59 -41.81 -43.84
CA LYS A 13 -11.75 -42.35 -42.78
C LYS A 13 -10.33 -42.52 -43.32
N THR A 14 -9.33 -42.27 -42.48
CA THR A 14 -8.07 -43.04 -42.52
C THR A 14 -7.74 -43.48 -41.10
N THR A 15 -7.36 -44.74 -40.94
CA THR A 15 -7.00 -45.41 -39.67
C THR A 15 -5.56 -45.93 -39.80
N ILE A 16 -5.04 -46.65 -38.78
CA ILE A 16 -3.74 -47.39 -38.70
C ILE A 16 -2.64 -46.54 -38.01
N ALA A 17 -1.91 -47.00 -36.99
CA ALA A 17 -2.06 -48.19 -36.13
C ALA A 17 -1.27 -48.04 -34.79
N SER A 18 -1.37 -49.03 -33.92
CA SER A 18 -0.77 -49.12 -32.57
C SER A 18 0.39 -50.13 -32.46
N SER A 19 1.36 -49.86 -31.59
CA SER A 19 2.27 -50.84 -30.91
C SER A 19 2.98 -50.12 -29.75
N SER A 20 2.78 -50.47 -28.46
CA SER A 20 3.56 -51.45 -27.64
C SER A 20 5.08 -51.17 -27.62
N ASN A 21 5.83 -51.18 -26.50
CA ASN A 21 5.59 -51.70 -25.13
C ASN A 21 6.60 -51.14 -24.08
N ILE A 22 6.14 -51.02 -22.81
CA ILE A 22 6.85 -51.38 -21.53
C ILE A 22 8.07 -50.58 -20.97
N HIS A 23 7.94 -50.23 -19.67
CA HIS A 23 8.90 -49.91 -18.59
C HIS A 23 9.86 -48.69 -18.63
N GLY A 24 9.84 -47.95 -17.50
CA GLY A 24 10.86 -46.98 -17.08
C GLY A 24 10.30 -45.98 -16.06
N GLU A 25 10.53 -46.17 -14.75
CA GLU A 25 10.18 -45.14 -13.76
C GLU A 25 11.16 -43.96 -13.82
N ALA A 26 10.62 -42.76 -14.06
CA ALA A 26 11.24 -41.50 -13.67
C ALA A 26 10.11 -40.51 -13.32
N ARG A 27 9.85 -40.30 -12.02
CA ARG A 27 8.90 -39.29 -11.55
C ARG A 27 9.56 -37.92 -11.62
N ASP A 28 9.54 -37.31 -12.80
CA ASP A 28 10.05 -35.95 -12.99
C ASP A 28 9.03 -34.92 -12.48
N PHE A 29 9.46 -34.05 -11.57
CA PHE A 29 8.60 -33.15 -10.77
C PHE A 29 8.24 -31.85 -11.53
N SER A 30 7.93 -31.94 -12.83
CA SER A 30 7.83 -30.78 -13.74
C SER A 30 6.47 -30.07 -13.75
N ASP A 31 5.41 -30.65 -13.18
CA ASP A 31 4.01 -30.20 -13.34
C ASP A 31 3.58 -28.95 -12.51
N SER A 32 4.48 -28.29 -11.79
CA SER A 32 4.13 -27.16 -10.89
C SER A 32 4.51 -25.75 -11.36
N ILE A 33 5.19 -25.58 -12.50
CA ILE A 33 5.49 -24.24 -13.06
C ILE A 33 4.72 -24.00 -14.35
N LYS A 34 3.42 -23.70 -14.21
CA LYS A 34 2.66 -23.07 -15.30
C LYS A 34 3.16 -21.65 -15.52
N SER A 35 4.12 -21.53 -16.43
CA SER A 35 4.58 -20.28 -17.04
C SER A 35 3.40 -19.55 -17.69
N ILE A 36 2.75 -18.64 -16.97
CA ILE A 36 1.79 -17.70 -17.54
C ILE A 36 2.59 -16.58 -18.24
N ARG A 37 2.85 -16.75 -19.54
CA ARG A 37 3.30 -15.63 -20.39
C ARG A 37 2.07 -14.82 -20.84
N ASN A 38 2.20 -13.51 -20.76
CA ASN A 38 1.16 -12.54 -21.10
C ASN A 38 0.70 -12.63 -22.57
N VAL A 39 -0.61 -12.72 -22.78
CA VAL A 39 -1.32 -12.00 -23.86
C VAL A 39 -2.68 -11.53 -23.33
N SER A 40 -2.82 -10.24 -23.04
CA SER A 40 -4.12 -9.56 -22.90
C SER A 40 -3.94 -8.05 -23.01
N SER A 41 -4.42 -7.47 -24.12
CA SER A 41 -4.51 -6.03 -24.32
C SER A 41 -5.85 -5.51 -23.80
N GLY A 42 -5.89 -5.06 -22.54
CA GLY A 42 -7.05 -4.37 -21.97
C GLY A 42 -7.26 -4.59 -20.47
N LYS A 43 -6.97 -3.54 -19.66
CA LYS A 43 -7.25 -3.43 -18.21
C LYS A 43 -6.78 -4.63 -17.35
N THR A 44 -5.50 -4.60 -16.99
CA THR A 44 -4.88 -5.48 -15.99
C THR A 44 -5.53 -5.38 -14.59
N PRO A 45 -5.32 -6.38 -13.70
CA PRO A 45 -5.84 -6.35 -12.33
C PRO A 45 -5.33 -5.12 -11.56
N ARG A 46 -6.23 -4.16 -11.37
CA ARG A 46 -5.98 -2.91 -10.66
C ARG A 46 -5.80 -3.08 -9.15
N VAL A 47 -6.16 -4.21 -8.55
CA VAL A 47 -5.87 -4.48 -7.12
C VAL A 47 -5.03 -5.75 -6.99
N PHE A 48 -3.80 -5.60 -6.49
CA PHE A 48 -2.97 -6.73 -6.07
C PHE A 48 -3.29 -7.10 -4.61
N LYS A 49 -3.25 -8.40 -4.26
CA LYS A 49 -3.52 -8.88 -2.89
C LYS A 49 -2.52 -9.96 -2.48
N HIS A 50 -1.97 -9.85 -1.27
CA HIS A 50 -1.06 -10.86 -0.69
C HIS A 50 -1.15 -10.84 0.85
N ASN A 51 -1.29 -12.00 1.49
CA ASN A 51 -1.23 -12.19 2.96
C ASN A 51 -2.09 -11.24 3.84
N GLY A 52 -3.18 -10.67 3.30
CA GLY A 52 -4.02 -9.72 4.01
C GLY A 52 -3.66 -8.24 3.78
N ILE A 53 -2.73 -7.96 2.86
CA ILE A 53 -2.48 -6.67 2.25
C ILE A 53 -3.20 -6.59 0.90
N ALA A 54 -3.73 -5.42 0.57
CA ALA A 54 -4.14 -5.05 -0.78
C ALA A 54 -3.39 -3.80 -1.25
N ILE A 55 -2.96 -3.78 -2.51
CA ILE A 55 -2.40 -2.60 -3.18
C ILE A 55 -3.34 -2.24 -4.33
N SER A 56 -4.00 -1.09 -4.19
CA SER A 56 -4.88 -0.47 -5.18
C SER A 56 -4.02 0.34 -6.14
N ARG A 57 -3.93 -0.13 -7.39
CA ARG A 57 -3.02 0.35 -8.43
C ARG A 57 -3.72 1.10 -9.55
N THR A 58 -3.08 2.17 -9.99
CA THR A 58 -3.40 3.00 -11.16
C THR A 58 -2.75 2.43 -12.43
N GLY A 59 -1.50 1.95 -12.32
CA GLY A 59 -0.76 1.22 -13.36
C GLY A 59 0.66 1.74 -13.60
N SER A 60 0.91 3.02 -13.33
CA SER A 60 2.19 3.72 -13.57
C SER A 60 2.72 4.48 -12.36
N ALA A 61 2.04 4.39 -11.21
CA ALA A 61 2.40 5.12 -10.00
C ALA A 61 3.82 4.83 -9.51
N ARG A 62 4.55 5.91 -9.21
CA ARG A 62 5.89 5.85 -8.60
C ARG A 62 5.83 6.02 -7.09
N GLN A 63 4.64 6.24 -6.52
CA GLN A 63 4.42 6.53 -5.11
C GLN A 63 3.31 5.66 -4.54
N LEU A 64 3.39 5.35 -3.25
CA LEU A 64 2.41 4.52 -2.54
C LEU A 64 2.03 5.16 -1.20
N VAL A 65 0.75 5.39 -0.95
CA VAL A 65 0.26 5.80 0.38
C VAL A 65 -0.22 4.57 1.16
N ILE A 66 0.26 4.40 2.40
CA ILE A 66 -0.26 3.39 3.32
C ILE A 66 -1.47 3.97 4.06
N MET A 67 -2.67 3.45 3.76
CA MET A 67 -3.95 3.87 4.34
C MET A 67 -4.49 2.80 5.27
N THR A 68 -4.10 2.87 6.55
CA THR A 68 -4.39 1.85 7.55
C THR A 68 -4.19 2.43 8.96
N HIS A 69 -4.78 1.85 10.01
CA HIS A 69 -4.45 2.21 11.39
C HIS A 69 -3.06 1.67 11.76
N GLY A 70 -2.32 2.36 12.63
CA GLY A 70 -0.92 2.03 12.92
C GLY A 70 -0.50 2.19 14.38
N GLY A 71 0.58 1.51 14.75
CA GLY A 71 1.29 1.73 16.01
C GLY A 71 2.48 0.78 16.15
N TRP A 72 3.31 0.97 17.17
CA TRP A 72 4.49 0.13 17.39
C TRP A 72 4.66 -0.22 18.88
N LYS A 73 4.97 -1.48 19.17
CA LYS A 73 5.44 -1.94 20.48
C LYS A 73 6.88 -2.43 20.36
N GLU A 74 7.73 -2.01 21.29
CA GLU A 74 9.08 -2.55 21.41
C GLU A 74 9.06 -4.07 21.62
N LEU A 75 10.03 -4.76 21.01
CA LEU A 75 10.18 -6.21 21.13
C LEU A 75 10.76 -6.56 22.50
N GLU A 76 9.90 -7.05 23.40
CA GLU A 76 10.31 -7.58 24.69
C GLU A 76 11.29 -8.75 24.50
N ARG A 77 12.57 -8.50 24.77
CA ARG A 77 13.66 -9.50 24.64
C ARG A 77 13.64 -10.55 25.75
N SER A 78 12.89 -10.32 26.83
CA SER A 78 12.71 -11.25 27.96
C SER A 78 11.75 -12.40 27.60
N ALA A 79 12.12 -13.18 26.57
CA ALA A 79 11.51 -14.48 26.35
C ALA A 79 11.93 -15.43 27.46
N THR A 80 10.97 -15.88 28.27
CA THR A 80 11.17 -17.06 29.12
C THR A 80 10.67 -18.29 28.38
N LEU A 81 11.03 -19.50 28.85
CA LEU A 81 10.52 -20.76 28.29
C LEU A 81 8.98 -20.85 28.23
N LEU A 82 8.26 -19.98 28.96
CA LEU A 82 6.80 -19.93 29.05
C LEU A 82 6.19 -18.66 28.42
N ARG A 83 6.99 -17.72 27.90
CA ARG A 83 6.50 -16.46 27.30
C ARG A 83 7.17 -16.20 25.94
N ARG A 84 6.35 -16.15 24.89
CA ARG A 84 6.76 -15.70 23.54
C ARG A 84 7.24 -14.25 23.60
N GLN A 85 8.19 -13.89 22.73
CA GLN A 85 8.54 -12.48 22.52
C GLN A 85 7.30 -11.71 22.06
N VAL A 86 7.07 -10.53 22.64
CA VAL A 86 5.92 -9.67 22.30
C VAL A 86 6.44 -8.32 21.86
N GLY A 87 6.10 -7.94 20.64
CA GLY A 87 6.39 -6.62 20.06
C GLY A 87 6.34 -6.67 18.54
N ASP A 88 6.81 -5.59 17.93
CA ASP A 88 6.78 -5.40 16.48
C ASP A 88 8.20 -5.41 15.87
N GLY A 89 9.20 -4.91 16.59
CA GLY A 89 10.60 -4.99 16.18
C GLY A 89 10.97 -4.00 15.06
N TRP A 90 11.97 -4.36 14.26
CA TRP A 90 12.58 -3.48 13.26
C TRP A 90 12.75 -4.23 11.93
N THR A 91 12.57 -3.52 10.83
CA THR A 91 12.79 -4.01 9.46
C THR A 91 13.70 -3.05 8.69
N ARG A 92 14.20 -3.46 7.53
CA ARG A 92 14.97 -2.59 6.63
C ARG A 92 14.10 -2.08 5.50
N VAL A 93 14.28 -0.80 5.15
CA VAL A 93 13.64 -0.22 3.96
C VAL A 93 14.24 -0.87 2.70
N PRO A 94 13.42 -1.26 1.70
CA PRO A 94 13.92 -1.83 0.45
C PRO A 94 14.84 -0.87 -0.32
N GLN A 95 15.70 -1.44 -1.17
CA GLN A 95 16.51 -0.67 -2.12
C GLN A 95 15.62 0.06 -3.13
N GLY A 96 15.99 1.29 -3.50
CA GLY A 96 15.26 2.19 -4.39
C GLY A 96 14.13 3.00 -3.74
N VAL A 97 13.91 2.85 -2.41
CA VAL A 97 12.71 3.36 -1.73
C VAL A 97 13.05 4.29 -0.57
N ARG A 98 12.34 5.43 -0.48
CA ARG A 98 12.27 6.28 0.72
C ARG A 98 10.93 6.09 1.43
N VAL A 99 10.92 6.08 2.76
CA VAL A 99 9.68 6.16 3.56
C VAL A 99 9.58 7.56 4.15
N ASP A 100 8.50 8.28 3.80
CA ASP A 100 8.20 9.62 4.33
C ASP A 100 7.09 9.53 5.38
N PHE A 101 7.34 10.13 6.55
CA PHE A 101 6.41 10.18 7.68
C PHE A 101 5.85 11.60 7.85
N TYR A 102 4.53 11.68 8.04
CA TYR A 102 3.78 12.94 8.14
C TYR A 102 3.53 13.39 9.59
N THR A 103 4.13 12.68 10.53
CA THR A 103 4.10 12.88 11.98
C THR A 103 5.47 12.53 12.54
N GLU A 104 5.83 13.14 13.67
CA GLU A 104 6.95 12.66 14.49
C GLU A 104 6.63 11.28 15.06
N ASP A 105 7.65 10.54 15.51
CA ASP A 105 7.44 9.26 16.18
C ASP A 105 6.54 9.44 17.43
N LYS A 106 5.82 8.38 17.81
CA LYS A 106 4.84 8.36 18.92
C LYS A 106 3.56 9.18 18.70
N ASN A 107 3.39 9.88 17.58
CA ASN A 107 2.20 10.71 17.30
C ASN A 107 1.14 10.03 16.41
N PHE A 108 -0.08 10.60 16.42
CA PHE A 108 -1.23 10.18 15.59
C PHE A 108 -1.23 10.87 14.23
N THR A 109 -1.44 10.11 13.16
CA THR A 109 -1.50 10.62 11.77
C THR A 109 -2.93 10.67 11.28
N LYS A 110 -3.32 11.74 10.56
CA LYS A 110 -4.60 11.81 9.84
C LYS A 110 -4.41 11.23 8.42
N GLY A 111 -4.48 9.91 8.28
CA GLY A 111 -4.15 9.22 7.02
C GLY A 111 -4.88 9.75 5.78
N ALA A 112 -6.18 10.04 5.89
CA ALA A 112 -6.95 10.62 4.78
C ALA A 112 -6.41 11.99 4.33
N SER A 113 -5.88 12.80 5.27
CA SER A 113 -5.26 14.08 4.96
C SER A 113 -3.90 13.91 4.26
N VAL A 114 -3.13 12.86 4.61
CA VAL A 114 -1.91 12.47 3.89
C VAL A 114 -2.23 12.06 2.46
N LEU A 115 -3.22 11.18 2.28
CA LEU A 115 -3.66 10.76 0.94
C LEU A 115 -4.13 11.96 0.09
N SER A 116 -4.90 12.87 0.68
CA SER A 116 -5.40 14.07 0.00
C SER A 116 -4.25 14.96 -0.49
N GLU A 117 -3.32 15.35 0.40
CA GLU A 117 -2.27 16.30 0.04
C GLU A 117 -1.23 15.68 -0.92
N VAL A 118 -0.91 14.38 -0.77
CA VAL A 118 -0.05 13.64 -1.73
C VAL A 118 -0.70 13.56 -3.12
N ASN A 119 -2.02 13.37 -3.22
CA ASN A 119 -2.73 13.38 -4.51
C ASN A 119 -2.83 14.78 -5.13
N LYS A 120 -2.93 15.82 -4.30
CA LYS A 120 -2.98 17.23 -4.73
C LYS A 120 -1.61 17.74 -5.22
N ARG A 121 -0.52 17.33 -4.57
CA ARG A 121 0.87 17.75 -4.85
C ARG A 121 1.80 16.54 -5.11
N PRO A 122 1.50 15.67 -6.10
CA PRO A 122 2.23 14.41 -6.28
C PRO A 122 3.69 14.64 -6.73
N LYS A 123 3.97 15.70 -7.49
CA LYS A 123 5.34 16.04 -7.90
C LYS A 123 6.21 16.45 -6.70
N ASP A 124 5.65 17.22 -5.79
CA ASP A 124 6.34 17.71 -4.60
C ASP A 124 6.52 16.58 -3.59
N ALA A 125 5.48 15.77 -3.38
CA ALA A 125 5.51 14.58 -2.54
C ALA A 125 6.60 13.57 -2.94
N LEU A 126 6.90 13.43 -4.25
CA LEU A 126 7.97 12.57 -4.74
C LEU A 126 9.36 13.03 -4.24
N ASN A 127 9.62 14.34 -4.22
CA ASN A 127 10.86 14.91 -3.68
C ASN A 127 10.82 14.96 -2.14
N GLY A 128 9.62 15.01 -1.58
CA GLY A 128 9.29 15.00 -0.18
C GLY A 128 8.52 16.25 0.17
N LEU A 129 7.26 16.07 0.58
CA LEU A 129 6.32 17.19 0.71
C LEU A 129 6.77 18.17 1.80
N GLU A 130 7.00 19.43 1.42
CA GLU A 130 7.32 20.52 2.36
C GLU A 130 6.08 21.39 2.65
N PHE A 131 6.15 22.12 3.78
CA PHE A 131 5.12 23.08 4.15
C PHE A 131 5.13 24.25 3.18
N GLU A 132 4.02 24.45 2.49
CA GLU A 132 3.74 25.64 1.69
C GLU A 132 2.48 26.30 2.25
N PRO A 133 2.52 27.59 2.62
CA PRO A 133 1.34 28.28 3.17
C PRO A 133 0.27 28.53 2.10
N GLY A 134 0.63 28.55 0.80
CA GLY A 134 -0.30 28.82 -0.29
C GLY A 134 -0.85 30.25 -0.31
N LEU A 135 -0.20 31.18 0.40
CA LEU A 135 -0.54 32.60 0.50
C LEU A 135 0.61 33.45 -0.01
N THR A 136 0.31 34.63 -0.55
CA THR A 136 1.33 35.67 -0.78
C THR A 136 1.70 36.37 0.53
N ASN A 137 2.79 37.14 0.54
CA ASN A 137 3.15 37.96 1.71
C ASN A 137 2.05 38.99 2.03
N ASP A 138 1.40 39.56 1.01
CA ASP A 138 0.31 40.53 1.19
C ASP A 138 -0.93 39.88 1.82
N ASP A 139 -1.29 38.66 1.40
CA ASP A 139 -2.36 37.87 2.02
C ASP A 139 -2.04 37.53 3.48
N LEU A 140 -0.79 37.16 3.75
CA LEU A 140 -0.31 36.82 5.09
C LEU A 140 -0.35 38.05 6.03
N ASP A 141 0.12 39.20 5.55
CA ASP A 141 0.07 40.48 6.27
C ASP A 141 -1.37 40.93 6.53
N MET A 142 -2.28 40.74 5.57
CA MET A 142 -3.70 41.01 5.75
C MET A 142 -4.30 40.10 6.82
N LEU A 143 -4.05 38.79 6.75
CA LEU A 143 -4.55 37.81 7.72
C LEU A 143 -3.98 38.04 9.13
N ALA A 144 -2.71 38.42 9.23
CA ALA A 144 -2.04 38.81 10.47
C ALA A 144 -2.71 40.03 11.12
N LYS A 145 -2.98 41.09 10.34
CA LYS A 145 -3.72 42.28 10.78
C LYS A 145 -5.14 41.92 11.25
N THR A 146 -5.90 41.15 10.47
CA THR A 146 -7.28 40.73 10.83
C THR A 146 -7.33 39.91 12.12
N ARG A 147 -6.29 39.12 12.41
CA ARG A 147 -6.22 38.26 13.61
C ARG A 147 -5.45 38.88 14.78
N ASN A 148 -4.97 40.12 14.65
CA ASN A 148 -4.11 40.80 15.64
C ASN A 148 -2.90 39.94 16.07
N LYS A 149 -2.19 39.38 15.08
CA LYS A 149 -0.99 38.53 15.24
C LYS A 149 0.14 39.04 14.34
N SER A 150 1.37 38.58 14.54
CA SER A 150 2.44 38.73 13.56
C SER A 150 2.27 37.73 12.39
N PRO A 151 2.81 38.04 11.20
CA PRO A 151 2.90 37.09 10.08
C PRO A 151 3.51 35.73 10.49
N ASP A 152 4.60 35.76 11.27
CA ASP A 152 5.25 34.53 11.78
C ASP A 152 4.32 33.69 12.66
N ALA A 153 3.53 34.33 13.52
CA ALA A 153 2.56 33.63 14.38
C ALA A 153 1.39 33.04 13.58
N ILE A 154 1.06 33.61 12.42
CA ILE A 154 0.13 33.00 11.45
C ILE A 154 0.77 31.82 10.73
N LEU A 155 2.03 31.94 10.28
CA LEU A 155 2.76 30.87 9.61
C LEU A 155 2.93 29.64 10.51
N GLU A 156 3.33 29.82 11.77
CA GLU A 156 3.45 28.71 12.72
C GLU A 156 2.07 28.10 13.08
N GLU A 157 1.00 28.90 13.15
CA GLU A 157 -0.37 28.36 13.28
C GLU A 157 -0.73 27.49 12.07
N MET A 158 -0.54 27.98 10.84
CA MET A 158 -0.80 27.23 9.61
C MET A 158 0.03 25.93 9.54
N LYS A 159 1.31 26.01 9.86
CA LYS A 159 2.28 24.91 9.89
C LYS A 159 1.96 23.85 10.96
N SER A 160 1.28 24.23 12.04
CA SER A 160 0.81 23.30 13.07
C SER A 160 -0.33 22.39 12.57
N PHE A 161 -1.16 22.87 11.64
CA PHE A 161 -2.27 22.11 11.06
C PHE A 161 -1.96 21.49 9.69
N ALA A 162 -0.90 21.94 9.02
CA ALA A 162 -0.52 21.49 7.69
C ALA A 162 0.00 20.04 7.64
N VAL A 163 -0.29 19.37 6.54
CA VAL A 163 0.23 18.03 6.23
C VAL A 163 1.48 18.19 5.37
N TYR A 164 2.63 17.82 5.93
CA TYR A 164 3.91 17.78 5.24
C TYR A 164 4.82 16.74 5.90
N ARG A 165 5.93 16.39 5.25
CA ARG A 165 6.89 15.41 5.76
C ARG A 165 7.58 15.96 7.00
N LYS A 166 7.43 15.25 8.12
CA LYS A 166 8.08 15.56 9.41
C LYS A 166 9.37 14.78 9.61
N ASP A 167 9.44 13.57 9.06
CA ASP A 167 10.54 12.62 9.26
C ASP A 167 10.66 11.70 8.03
N ARG A 168 11.83 11.09 7.81
CA ARG A 168 12.11 10.22 6.66
C ARG A 168 13.15 9.15 6.98
N VAL A 169 13.00 8.00 6.35
CA VAL A 169 13.97 6.91 6.39
C VAL A 169 14.33 6.50 4.97
N SER A 170 15.62 6.29 4.68
CA SER A 170 16.13 6.03 3.33
C SER A 170 16.22 4.53 3.07
N GLU A 171 16.58 4.16 1.84
CA GLU A 171 16.84 2.78 1.45
C GLU A 171 17.90 2.10 2.33
N GLY A 172 17.67 0.84 2.72
CA GLY A 172 18.60 0.05 3.53
C GLY A 172 18.62 0.38 5.03
N ASP A 173 18.20 1.57 5.44
CA ASP A 173 18.09 2.00 6.83
C ASP A 173 17.13 1.09 7.65
N LEU A 174 17.31 1.08 8.97
CA LEU A 174 16.39 0.41 9.88
C LEU A 174 15.19 1.32 10.20
N VAL A 175 13.99 0.76 10.12
CA VAL A 175 12.72 1.40 10.47
C VAL A 175 11.96 0.51 11.45
N LYS A 176 11.20 1.12 12.36
CA LYS A 176 10.24 0.41 13.22
C LYS A 176 9.29 -0.39 12.33
N ASP A 177 9.14 -1.69 12.59
CA ASP A 177 8.27 -2.55 11.77
C ASP A 177 6.81 -2.42 12.22
N TYR A 178 6.27 -1.19 12.09
CA TYR A 178 4.98 -0.76 12.63
C TYR A 178 3.88 -1.79 12.39
N ALA A 179 3.13 -2.11 13.44
CA ALA A 179 1.91 -2.91 13.35
C ALA A 179 0.82 -2.11 12.64
N LEU A 180 0.27 -2.68 11.58
CA LEU A 180 -0.73 -2.10 10.70
C LEU A 180 -2.05 -2.87 10.86
N TYR A 181 -3.16 -2.15 10.98
CA TYR A 181 -4.49 -2.69 11.26
C TYR A 181 -5.52 -2.16 10.25
N HIS A 182 -6.48 -3.01 9.88
CA HIS A 182 -7.57 -2.65 8.98
C HIS A 182 -8.27 -1.35 9.41
N HIS A 183 -8.46 -0.45 8.46
CA HIS A 183 -9.19 0.80 8.64
C HIS A 183 -10.61 0.64 8.08
N GLU A 184 -11.62 1.13 8.79
CA GLU A 184 -13.04 0.99 8.45
C GLU A 184 -13.38 1.49 7.03
N SER A 185 -12.82 2.64 6.63
CA SER A 185 -12.90 3.20 5.27
C SER A 185 -12.14 2.44 4.17
N THR A 186 -11.52 1.29 4.44
CA THR A 186 -10.75 0.54 3.42
C THR A 186 -11.60 0.18 2.20
N ASP A 187 -12.81 -0.34 2.42
CA ASP A 187 -13.66 -0.85 1.34
C ASP A 187 -14.20 0.30 0.44
N SER A 188 -14.48 1.48 1.03
CA SER A 188 -14.90 2.68 0.29
C SER A 188 -13.74 3.35 -0.46
N LEU A 189 -12.61 3.59 0.21
CA LEU A 189 -11.41 4.20 -0.41
C LEU A 189 -10.86 3.32 -1.54
N LEU A 190 -10.88 2.00 -1.37
CA LEU A 190 -10.48 1.07 -2.42
C LEU A 190 -11.44 1.20 -3.62
N LYS A 191 -12.75 1.20 -3.43
CA LYS A 191 -13.74 1.39 -4.51
C LYS A 191 -13.60 2.74 -5.21
N GLU A 192 -13.38 3.81 -4.45
CA GLU A 192 -13.19 5.17 -4.95
C GLU A 192 -11.95 5.27 -5.83
N HIS A 193 -10.77 4.90 -5.30
CA HIS A 193 -9.51 4.88 -6.05
C HIS A 193 -9.58 4.00 -7.31
N GLN A 194 -10.36 2.91 -7.24
CA GLN A 194 -10.58 2.00 -8.36
C GLN A 194 -11.55 2.53 -9.43
N SER A 195 -12.36 3.54 -9.11
CA SER A 195 -13.33 4.14 -10.04
C SER A 195 -12.80 5.47 -10.59
N HIS A 196 -12.30 6.33 -9.70
CA HIS A 196 -11.88 7.71 -9.95
C HIS A 196 -10.56 7.98 -9.20
N PRO A 197 -9.40 7.51 -9.69
CA PRO A 197 -8.12 7.85 -9.08
C PRO A 197 -7.88 9.37 -9.19
N VAL A 198 -7.46 10.00 -8.08
CA VAL A 198 -7.21 11.46 -8.04
C VAL A 198 -5.86 11.81 -8.71
N SER A 199 -4.88 10.89 -8.66
CA SER A 199 -3.59 10.99 -9.34
C SER A 199 -3.20 9.64 -9.92
N GLU A 200 -2.63 9.63 -11.13
CA GLU A 200 -2.08 8.42 -11.76
C GLU A 200 -0.65 8.08 -11.28
N ASP A 201 -0.05 8.94 -10.45
CA ASP A 201 1.30 8.74 -9.90
C ASP A 201 1.30 8.15 -8.48
N VAL A 202 0.11 7.95 -7.89
CA VAL A 202 -0.10 7.56 -6.49
C VAL A 202 -0.98 6.32 -6.41
N ASP A 203 -0.44 5.25 -5.84
CA ASP A 203 -1.19 4.05 -5.48
C ASP A 203 -1.52 4.04 -3.97
N ILE A 204 -2.39 3.13 -3.53
CA ILE A 204 -2.77 3.00 -2.11
C ILE A 204 -2.63 1.57 -1.61
N ALA A 205 -1.93 1.37 -0.49
CA ALA A 205 -1.86 0.10 0.23
C ALA A 205 -2.76 0.09 1.48
N PHE A 206 -3.45 -1.03 1.70
CA PHE A 206 -4.39 -1.25 2.80
C PHE A 206 -4.13 -2.60 3.50
N VAL A 207 -4.42 -2.68 4.79
CA VAL A 207 -4.66 -3.96 5.47
C VAL A 207 -6.13 -4.36 5.26
N ILE A 208 -6.36 -5.49 4.59
CA ILE A 208 -7.69 -6.09 4.35
C ILE A 208 -8.02 -7.23 5.31
N ASP A 209 -7.05 -7.68 6.12
CA ASP A 209 -7.27 -8.64 7.19
C ASP A 209 -7.90 -7.92 8.40
N LYS A 210 -9.19 -8.17 8.64
CA LYS A 210 -9.94 -7.54 9.74
C LYS A 210 -9.67 -8.19 11.12
N LYS A 211 -8.92 -9.29 11.19
CA LYS A 211 -8.70 -10.07 12.43
C LYS A 211 -7.27 -9.99 12.95
N HIS A 212 -6.29 -9.84 12.05
CA HIS A 212 -4.88 -9.90 12.41
C HIS A 212 -4.12 -8.68 11.88
N LYS A 213 -3.31 -8.08 12.76
CA LYS A 213 -2.34 -7.06 12.38
C LYS A 213 -1.40 -7.58 11.29
N LYS A 214 -0.90 -6.68 10.46
CA LYS A 214 0.21 -6.88 9.54
C LYS A 214 1.37 -5.99 9.96
N HIS A 215 2.51 -6.14 9.31
CA HIS A 215 3.69 -5.34 9.56
C HIS A 215 4.07 -4.48 8.34
N LEU A 216 4.88 -3.45 8.54
CA LEU A 216 5.42 -2.64 7.44
C LEU A 216 6.27 -3.51 6.49
N SER A 217 6.95 -4.52 7.02
CA SER A 217 7.64 -5.57 6.26
C SER A 217 6.70 -6.40 5.37
N ASP A 218 5.44 -6.64 5.77
CA ASP A 218 4.45 -7.30 4.92
C ASP A 218 4.05 -6.42 3.72
N ILE A 219 3.98 -5.08 3.91
CA ILE A 219 3.77 -4.13 2.82
C ILE A 219 4.94 -4.18 1.84
N PHE A 220 6.19 -4.12 2.33
CA PHE A 220 7.39 -4.21 1.49
C PHE A 220 7.44 -5.53 0.70
N LYS A 221 7.05 -6.64 1.33
CA LYS A 221 6.92 -7.95 0.66
C LYS A 221 5.82 -7.95 -0.40
N ALA A 222 4.66 -7.34 -0.12
CA ALA A 222 3.58 -7.22 -1.08
C ALA A 222 3.95 -6.35 -2.29
N ILE A 223 4.70 -5.25 -2.09
CA ILE A 223 5.27 -4.43 -3.17
C ILE A 223 6.21 -5.27 -4.05
N LYS A 224 7.18 -5.96 -3.44
CA LYS A 224 8.12 -6.81 -4.18
C LYS A 224 7.43 -7.90 -5.00
N LEU A 225 6.34 -8.47 -4.48
CA LEU A 225 5.55 -9.50 -5.17
C LEU A 225 4.55 -8.95 -6.20
N SER A 226 4.18 -7.67 -6.14
CA SER A 226 3.30 -7.03 -7.13
C SER A 226 4.02 -6.68 -8.43
N GLY A 227 5.37 -6.62 -8.38
CA GLY A 227 6.24 -6.21 -9.47
C GLY A 227 6.26 -4.70 -9.72
N THR A 228 5.68 -3.90 -8.82
CA THR A 228 5.66 -2.42 -8.94
C THR A 228 6.82 -1.80 -8.17
N GLU A 229 7.55 -0.89 -8.80
CA GLU A 229 8.66 -0.14 -8.20
C GLU A 229 8.18 1.25 -7.74
N TYR A 230 8.04 1.44 -6.43
CA TYR A 230 7.72 2.74 -5.83
C TYR A 230 8.99 3.42 -5.32
N LYS A 231 9.20 4.69 -5.67
CA LYS A 231 10.32 5.51 -5.18
C LYS A 231 10.08 6.03 -3.77
N VAL A 232 8.81 6.28 -3.43
CA VAL A 232 8.40 6.84 -2.13
C VAL A 232 7.19 6.11 -1.57
N ILE A 233 7.27 5.74 -0.30
CA ILE A 233 6.16 5.23 0.50
C ILE A 233 5.77 6.30 1.52
N HIS A 234 4.54 6.78 1.41
CA HIS A 234 3.94 7.76 2.30
C HIS A 234 3.23 7.06 3.45
N PHE A 235 3.80 7.16 4.65
CA PHE A 235 3.26 6.47 5.83
C PHE A 235 2.09 7.27 6.43
N GLY A 236 0.87 6.98 5.94
CA GLY A 236 -0.37 7.61 6.40
C GLY A 236 -0.92 7.06 7.73
N ALA A 237 -0.33 6.00 8.27
CA ALA A 237 -0.76 5.38 9.52
C ALA A 237 -0.20 6.09 10.76
N CYS A 238 -0.82 5.88 11.92
CA CYS A 238 -0.33 6.41 13.20
C CYS A 238 1.01 5.78 13.61
N ARG A 239 1.87 6.57 14.28
CA ARG A 239 3.20 6.15 14.78
C ARG A 239 3.22 5.90 16.29
N VAL A 240 2.04 5.80 16.92
CA VAL A 240 1.86 5.72 18.37
C VAL A 240 2.50 4.49 19.00
N GLU A 241 2.98 4.63 20.24
CA GLU A 241 3.47 3.49 21.01
C GLU A 241 2.30 2.67 21.58
N ARG A 242 2.31 1.36 21.28
CA ARG A 242 1.34 0.40 21.81
C ARG A 242 1.83 -0.12 23.18
N ASN A 243 2.05 0.81 24.08
CA ASN A 243 2.43 0.54 25.47
C ASN A 243 1.25 -0.16 26.16
N GLY A 244 1.57 -1.17 26.99
CA GLY A 244 0.62 -2.20 27.44
C GLY A 244 -0.41 -1.78 28.48
N SER A 245 -1.18 -0.72 28.19
CA SER A 245 -2.37 -0.32 28.95
C SER A 245 -3.57 -0.30 28.01
N ALA A 246 -4.03 -1.50 27.62
CA ALA A 246 -5.45 -1.66 27.38
C ALA A 246 -6.11 -1.50 28.76
N VAL A 247 -6.48 -0.27 29.12
CA VAL A 247 -7.44 -0.05 30.21
C VAL A 247 -8.71 -0.76 29.73
N PRO A 248 -9.18 -1.82 30.42
CA PRO A 248 -10.50 -2.32 30.15
C PRO A 248 -11.45 -1.21 30.60
N ASN A 249 -12.15 -0.59 29.66
CA ASN A 249 -13.35 0.15 30.03
C ASN A 249 -14.32 -0.89 30.59
N LEU A 250 -14.37 -0.95 31.92
CA LEU A 250 -15.48 -1.52 32.65
C LEU A 250 -16.65 -0.55 32.50
N GLU A 251 -17.53 -0.88 31.56
CA GLU A 251 -18.96 -0.60 31.61
C GLU A 251 -19.71 -1.93 31.63
#